data_AF-A0A928E0S0-F1
#
_entry.id   AF-A0A928E0S0-F1
#
_cell.length_a   1.000
_cell.length_b   1.000
_cell.length_c   1.000
_cell.angle_alpha   90.00
_cell.angle_beta   90.00
_cell.angle_gamma   90.00
#
_symmetry.space_group_name_H-M   'P 1'
#
loop_
_entity.id
_entity.type
_entity.pdbx_description
1 polymer ?
#
loop_
_entity_poly.entity_id
_entity_poly.type
_entity_poly.pdbx_seq_one_letter_code
_entity_poly.pdbx_strand_id
1 'polypeptide(L)'
;ILLITGPNMSGKSTFIRQVALLTLMTQIGSFIPARQARIGLVDRIFTRVGASDELARGQSTFMVEMTETARILNMATSKSLVILDEIGRGTSTYDGISLAWAIIEHLHERIGCRTLFATHYHELTDLSSTFKRIRNLNVAVREWNDEVIFLHKIIEGATDKSYGIHVARLAGVPTEVLTRAASILAQMEERQNELLNAGRLGRQTSGDSENQAELDTSFAEGPRAPLKALDSDQVLQSKGRDVQFLLFDPHDPPVIEELRKLNVERTTPFEALQLLAKWKEMIGE
;
A
#
# COMPACT_ATOMS: atom_id res chain seq x y z
N ILE A 1 -17.90 -1.14 -6.00
CA ILE A 1 -16.43 -1.20 -5.80
C ILE A 1 -15.80 -1.50 -7.14
N LEU A 2 -14.78 -0.74 -7.52
CA LEU A 2 -13.98 -0.99 -8.71
C LEU A 2 -12.61 -1.53 -8.25
N LEU A 3 -12.35 -2.80 -8.54
CA LEU A 3 -11.05 -3.43 -8.31
C LEU A 3 -10.15 -3.11 -9.50
N ILE A 4 -9.04 -2.42 -9.25
CA ILE A 4 -8.13 -1.94 -10.28
C ILE A 4 -6.84 -2.75 -10.18
N THR A 5 -6.60 -3.57 -11.18
CA THR A 5 -5.41 -4.41 -11.28
C THR A 5 -4.49 -3.93 -12.40
N GLY A 6 -3.25 -4.38 -12.36
CA GLY A 6 -2.28 -4.09 -13.40
C GLY A 6 -0.88 -3.85 -12.84
N PRO A 7 0.13 -3.76 -13.71
CA PRO A 7 1.53 -3.67 -13.30
C PRO A 7 1.82 -2.44 -12.44
N ASN A 8 2.92 -2.48 -11.70
CA ASN A 8 3.51 -1.25 -11.16
C ASN A 8 3.81 -0.26 -12.31
N MET A 9 3.75 1.04 -12.02
CA MET A 9 3.97 2.13 -12.99
C MET A 9 2.92 2.27 -14.11
N SER A 10 1.90 1.40 -14.16
CA SER A 10 0.84 1.48 -15.18
C SER A 10 -0.15 2.64 -15.00
N GLY A 11 -0.06 3.39 -13.89
CA GLY A 11 -0.91 4.56 -13.65
C GLY A 11 -2.14 4.30 -12.78
N LYS A 12 -2.24 3.15 -12.09
CA LYS A 12 -3.33 2.85 -11.12
C LYS A 12 -3.48 3.95 -10.07
N SER A 13 -2.38 4.29 -9.37
CA SER A 13 -2.37 5.32 -8.33
C SER A 13 -2.71 6.71 -8.89
N THR A 14 -2.25 7.01 -10.10
CA THR A 14 -2.59 8.27 -10.80
C THR A 14 -4.10 8.35 -11.07
N PHE A 15 -4.69 7.27 -11.58
CA PHE A 15 -6.12 7.20 -11.87
C PHE A 15 -6.98 7.38 -10.61
N ILE A 16 -6.68 6.66 -9.52
CA ILE A 16 -7.48 6.78 -8.30
C ILE A 16 -7.34 8.16 -7.65
N ARG A 17 -6.14 8.76 -7.66
CA ARG A 17 -5.92 10.14 -7.17
C ARG A 17 -6.67 11.15 -8.04
N GLN A 18 -6.67 10.96 -9.36
CA GLN A 18 -7.42 11.79 -10.29
C GLN A 18 -8.92 11.78 -9.95
N VAL A 19 -9.52 10.61 -9.70
CA VAL A 19 -10.94 10.54 -9.29
C VAL A 19 -11.20 11.28 -7.98
N ALA A 20 -10.31 11.18 -7.00
CA ALA A 20 -10.39 11.92 -5.73
C ALA A 20 -10.43 13.43 -5.97
N LEU A 21 -9.46 13.93 -6.74
CA LEU A 21 -9.30 15.36 -7.05
C LEU A 21 -10.49 15.89 -7.84
N LEU A 22 -10.94 15.18 -8.89
CA LEU A 22 -12.11 15.57 -9.68
C LEU A 22 -13.37 15.67 -8.81
N THR A 23 -13.54 14.76 -7.85
CA THR A 23 -14.66 14.77 -6.91
C THR A 23 -14.61 15.99 -6.00
N LEU A 24 -13.44 16.28 -5.42
CA LEU A 24 -13.24 17.45 -4.56
C LEU A 24 -13.46 18.76 -5.33
N MET A 25 -12.84 18.90 -6.50
CA MET A 25 -12.97 20.08 -7.37
C MET A 25 -14.43 20.35 -7.74
N THR A 26 -15.20 19.30 -8.02
CA THR A 26 -16.63 19.44 -8.34
C THR A 26 -17.41 19.97 -7.14
N GLN A 27 -17.12 19.51 -5.92
CA GLN A 27 -17.85 19.92 -4.72
C GLN A 27 -17.49 21.32 -4.20
N ILE A 28 -16.31 21.84 -4.56
CA ILE A 28 -15.97 23.25 -4.32
C ILE A 28 -16.56 24.19 -5.38
N GLY A 29 -17.25 23.66 -6.40
CA GLY A 29 -17.86 24.43 -7.49
C GLY A 29 -16.91 24.80 -8.63
N SER A 30 -15.74 24.17 -8.71
CA SER A 30 -14.76 24.42 -9.79
C SER A 30 -15.14 23.65 -11.06
N PHE A 31 -14.75 24.19 -12.22
CA PHE A 31 -14.63 23.36 -13.43
C PHE A 31 -13.58 22.27 -13.22
N ILE A 32 -13.75 21.16 -13.92
CA ILE A 32 -12.86 20.01 -13.84
C ILE A 32 -12.31 19.64 -15.23
N PRO A 33 -11.10 19.06 -15.32
CA PRO A 33 -10.49 18.63 -16.57
C PRO A 33 -11.13 17.32 -17.09
N ALA A 34 -12.34 17.41 -17.63
CA ALA A 34 -13.05 16.31 -18.28
C ALA A 34 -13.89 16.82 -19.46
N ARG A 35 -14.02 16.01 -20.52
CA ARG A 35 -14.94 16.33 -21.64
C ARG A 35 -16.40 16.41 -21.17
N GLN A 36 -16.79 15.54 -20.26
CA GLN A 36 -18.09 15.51 -19.59
C GLN A 36 -17.96 14.72 -18.28
N ALA A 37 -18.68 15.11 -17.24
CA ALA A 37 -18.72 14.36 -15.99
C ALA A 37 -20.08 14.46 -15.29
N ARG A 38 -20.49 13.37 -14.65
CA ARG A 38 -21.58 13.34 -13.68
C ARG A 38 -21.01 12.77 -12.39
N ILE A 39 -20.88 13.61 -11.37
CA ILE A 39 -20.27 13.25 -10.08
C ILE A 39 -21.33 13.39 -9.00
N GLY A 40 -21.61 12.29 -8.29
CA GLY A 40 -22.53 12.31 -7.15
C GLY A 40 -21.86 12.87 -5.90
N LEU A 41 -22.61 13.61 -5.08
CA LEU A 41 -22.11 14.19 -3.83
C LEU A 41 -21.57 13.10 -2.88
N VAL A 42 -20.41 13.36 -2.29
CA VAL A 42 -19.75 12.59 -1.24
C VAL A 42 -19.76 13.40 0.05
N ASP A 43 -19.99 12.71 1.17
CA ASP A 43 -19.87 13.31 2.50
C ASP A 43 -18.40 13.38 2.95
N ARG A 44 -17.60 12.37 2.60
CA ARG A 44 -16.16 12.28 2.91
C ARG A 44 -15.42 11.54 1.79
N ILE A 45 -14.17 11.97 1.57
CA ILE A 45 -13.21 11.25 0.74
C ILE A 45 -12.19 10.62 1.70
N PHE A 46 -12.11 9.29 1.69
CA PHE A 46 -11.13 8.52 2.43
C PHE A 46 -10.05 8.03 1.49
N THR A 47 -8.80 8.21 1.88
CA THR A 47 -7.65 7.76 1.09
C THR A 47 -6.70 6.98 1.98
N ARG A 48 -6.39 5.76 1.56
CA ARG A 48 -5.17 5.07 1.95
C ARG A 48 -4.36 4.89 0.68
N VAL A 49 -3.50 5.86 0.41
CA VAL A 49 -2.58 5.88 -0.73
C VAL A 49 -1.20 5.96 -0.12
N GLY A 50 -0.34 4.98 -0.41
CA GLY A 50 0.98 4.87 0.22
C GLY A 50 1.69 6.22 0.30
N ALA A 51 1.91 6.69 1.54
CA ALA A 51 2.78 7.81 1.80
C ALA A 51 4.21 7.29 1.74
N SER A 52 5.05 7.93 0.94
CA SER A 52 6.50 7.79 1.08
C SER A 52 6.87 8.16 2.51
N ASP A 53 7.31 7.16 3.28
CA ASP A 53 8.08 7.27 4.51
C ASP A 53 7.61 8.28 5.57
N GLU A 54 6.63 7.89 6.38
CA GLU A 54 6.60 8.29 7.80
C GLU A 54 7.29 7.22 8.66
N LEU A 55 8.57 6.94 8.36
CA LEU A 55 9.45 6.13 9.23
C LEU A 55 9.76 6.84 10.57
N ALA A 56 9.37 8.11 10.71
CA ALA A 56 9.77 8.98 11.82
C ALA A 56 9.12 8.69 13.19
N ARG A 57 8.26 7.66 13.33
CA ARG A 57 7.49 7.40 14.58
C ARG A 57 7.71 6.04 15.24
N GLY A 58 8.62 5.20 14.74
CA GLY A 58 8.89 3.89 15.33
C GLY A 58 7.71 2.90 15.26
N GLN A 59 6.67 3.21 14.48
CA GLN A 59 5.57 2.29 14.20
C GLN A 59 5.85 1.53 12.91
N SER A 60 5.50 0.24 12.87
CA SER A 60 5.54 -0.55 11.63
C SER A 60 4.67 0.14 10.56
N THR A 61 5.18 0.22 9.34
CA THR A 61 4.44 0.75 8.18
C THR A 61 3.11 0.03 8.00
N PHE A 62 3.07 -1.27 8.30
CA PHE A 62 1.85 -2.06 8.29
C PHE A 62 0.86 -1.65 9.40
N MET A 63 1.34 -1.31 10.60
CA MET A 63 0.46 -0.83 11.69
C MET A 63 -0.18 0.51 11.35
N VAL A 64 0.57 1.43 10.73
CA VAL A 64 0.04 2.71 10.26
C VAL A 64 -1.04 2.47 9.21
N GLU A 65 -0.76 1.60 8.24
CA GLU A 65 -1.74 1.19 7.22
C GLU A 65 -3.02 0.61 7.82
N MET A 66 -2.91 -0.28 8.80
CA MET A 66 -4.06 -0.89 9.46
C MET A 66 -4.84 0.13 10.30
N THR A 67 -4.16 1.08 10.93
CA THR A 67 -4.82 2.16 11.70
C THR A 67 -5.60 3.10 10.77
N GLU A 68 -5.01 3.47 9.63
CA GLU A 68 -5.69 4.26 8.60
C GLU A 68 -6.90 3.50 8.04
N THR A 69 -6.72 2.22 7.72
CA THR A 69 -7.80 1.34 7.25
C THR A 69 -8.93 1.24 8.28
N ALA A 70 -8.60 1.04 9.55
CA ALA A 70 -9.58 0.99 10.63
C ALA A 70 -10.36 2.30 10.75
N ARG A 71 -9.70 3.46 10.59
CA ARG A 71 -10.39 4.76 10.57
C ARG A 71 -11.39 4.84 9.41
N ILE A 72 -11.01 4.37 8.21
CA ILE A 72 -11.89 4.35 7.05
C ILE A 72 -13.12 3.48 7.34
N LEU A 73 -12.92 2.25 7.81
CA LEU A 73 -14.01 1.30 8.07
C LEU A 73 -14.97 1.77 9.15
N ASN A 74 -14.47 2.44 10.20
CA ASN A 74 -15.31 2.93 11.30
C ASN A 74 -16.08 4.21 10.98
N MET A 75 -15.64 5.01 10.01
CA MET A 75 -16.19 6.35 9.75
C MET A 75 -16.87 6.49 8.39
N ALA A 76 -16.61 5.60 7.44
CA ALA A 76 -17.21 5.67 6.11
C ALA A 76 -18.71 5.41 6.18
N THR A 77 -19.45 6.18 5.38
CA THR A 77 -20.90 6.00 5.19
C THR A 77 -21.17 5.52 3.78
N SER A 78 -22.40 5.13 3.49
CA SER A 78 -22.84 4.76 2.12
C SER A 78 -22.66 5.89 1.10
N LYS A 79 -22.52 7.15 1.53
CA LYS A 79 -22.28 8.31 0.66
C LYS A 79 -20.80 8.61 0.43
N SER A 80 -19.90 7.97 1.18
CA SER A 80 -18.47 8.25 1.10
C SER A 80 -17.83 7.74 -0.20
N LEU A 81 -16.71 8.34 -0.56
CA LEU A 81 -15.78 7.84 -1.57
C LEU A 81 -14.54 7.30 -0.86
N VAL A 82 -14.27 6.01 -1.01
CA VAL A 82 -13.12 5.33 -0.43
C VAL A 82 -12.12 4.98 -1.52
N ILE A 83 -10.85 5.28 -1.28
CA ILE A 83 -9.74 5.00 -2.19
C ILE A 83 -8.69 4.23 -1.40
N LEU A 84 -8.43 3.00 -1.83
CA LEU A 84 -7.43 2.12 -1.23
C LEU A 84 -6.41 1.75 -2.30
N ASP A 85 -5.13 1.98 -2.01
CA ASP A 85 -4.00 1.65 -2.87
C ASP A 85 -3.09 0.67 -2.12
N GLU A 86 -2.97 -0.54 -2.63
CA GLU A 86 -1.96 -1.52 -2.20
C GLU A 86 -2.05 -1.96 -0.73
N ILE A 87 -3.28 -2.11 -0.20
CA ILE A 87 -3.49 -2.69 1.13
C ILE A 87 -2.95 -4.13 1.21
N GLY A 88 -2.29 -4.46 2.31
CA GLY A 88 -1.83 -5.80 2.66
C GLY A 88 -0.39 -6.10 2.24
N ARG A 89 0.30 -5.18 1.55
CA ARG A 89 1.66 -5.45 1.04
C ARG A 89 2.75 -5.49 2.12
N GLY A 90 2.51 -4.91 3.29
CA GLY A 90 3.46 -4.85 4.41
C GLY A 90 3.50 -6.09 5.30
N THR A 91 2.81 -7.19 4.94
CA THR A 91 2.71 -8.41 5.74
C THR A 91 2.86 -9.67 4.85
N SER A 92 2.71 -10.86 5.43
CA SER A 92 2.73 -12.13 4.69
C SER A 92 1.68 -12.12 3.57
N THR A 93 1.97 -12.76 2.44
CA THR A 93 1.10 -12.72 1.25
C THR A 93 -0.31 -13.20 1.56
N TYR A 94 -0.46 -14.32 2.28
CA TYR A 94 -1.77 -14.86 2.63
C TYR A 94 -2.53 -14.00 3.64
N ASP A 95 -1.84 -13.42 4.63
CA ASP A 95 -2.47 -12.47 5.56
C ASP A 95 -2.94 -11.21 4.83
N GLY A 96 -2.10 -10.69 3.92
CA GLY A 96 -2.39 -9.50 3.11
C GLY A 96 -3.62 -9.71 2.22
N ILE A 97 -3.69 -10.84 1.50
CA ILE A 97 -4.84 -11.21 0.68
C ILE A 97 -6.09 -11.37 1.55
N SER A 98 -5.99 -12.07 2.68
CA SER A 98 -7.13 -12.35 3.57
C SER A 98 -7.71 -11.07 4.16
N LEU A 99 -6.85 -10.15 4.61
CA LEU A 99 -7.28 -8.84 5.11
C LEU A 99 -7.90 -7.99 4.00
N ALA A 100 -7.25 -7.90 2.85
CA ALA A 100 -7.78 -7.14 1.71
C ALA A 100 -9.16 -7.65 1.28
N TRP A 101 -9.35 -8.97 1.22
CA TRP A 101 -10.64 -9.60 0.96
C TRP A 101 -11.69 -9.17 1.99
N ALA A 102 -11.41 -9.36 3.28
CA ALA A 102 -12.34 -9.03 4.36
C ALA A 102 -12.72 -7.53 4.37
N ILE A 103 -11.76 -6.65 4.05
CA ILE A 103 -11.98 -5.21 3.91
C ILE A 103 -12.94 -4.91 2.74
N ILE A 104 -12.70 -5.52 1.57
CA ILE A 104 -13.56 -5.34 0.39
C ILE A 104 -14.98 -5.83 0.69
N GLU A 105 -15.11 -7.00 1.31
CA GLU A 105 -16.38 -7.57 1.72
C GLU A 105 -17.12 -6.64 2.69
N HIS A 106 -16.45 -6.11 3.71
CA HIS A 106 -17.06 -5.19 4.66
C HIS A 106 -17.51 -3.87 4.00
N LEU A 107 -16.67 -3.29 3.15
CA LEU A 107 -17.00 -2.08 2.38
C LEU A 107 -18.19 -2.30 1.46
N HIS A 108 -18.32 -3.52 0.90
CA HIS A 108 -19.46 -3.89 0.10
C HIS A 108 -20.69 -4.10 1.01
N GLU A 109 -20.72 -5.19 1.78
CA GLU A 109 -21.95 -5.69 2.42
C GLU A 109 -22.46 -4.78 3.55
N ARG A 110 -21.55 -4.18 4.33
CA ARG A 110 -21.94 -3.38 5.51
C ARG A 110 -22.08 -1.90 5.21
N ILE A 111 -21.09 -1.31 4.54
CA ILE A 111 -21.05 0.15 4.33
C ILE A 111 -21.74 0.54 3.03
N GLY A 112 -21.46 -0.19 1.95
CA GLY A 112 -22.07 0.02 0.64
C GLY A 112 -21.67 1.33 -0.05
N CYS A 113 -20.46 1.82 0.21
CA CYS A 113 -19.95 3.08 -0.36
C CYS A 113 -19.33 2.90 -1.75
N ARG A 114 -19.00 4.04 -2.40
CA ARG A 114 -18.23 4.03 -3.64
C ARG A 114 -16.77 3.81 -3.29
N THR A 115 -16.17 2.77 -3.83
CA THR A 115 -14.78 2.40 -3.53
C THR A 115 -13.98 2.17 -4.81
N LEU A 116 -12.79 2.75 -4.87
CA LEU A 116 -11.72 2.38 -5.79
C LEU A 116 -10.66 1.62 -5.00
N PHE A 117 -10.35 0.40 -5.42
CA PHE A 117 -9.39 -0.47 -4.75
C PHE A 117 -8.33 -0.90 -5.74
N ALA A 118 -7.16 -0.28 -5.69
CA ALA A 118 -6.02 -0.66 -6.49
C ALA A 118 -5.20 -1.75 -5.77
N THR A 119 -4.95 -2.87 -6.44
CA THR A 119 -4.29 -4.03 -5.85
C THR A 119 -3.35 -4.73 -6.81
N HIS A 120 -2.40 -5.48 -6.23
CA HIS A 120 -1.55 -6.45 -6.93
C HIS A 120 -2.03 -7.89 -6.76
N TYR A 121 -2.99 -8.12 -5.87
CA TYR A 121 -3.54 -9.45 -5.64
C TYR A 121 -4.55 -9.79 -6.74
N HIS A 122 -4.13 -10.61 -7.70
CA HIS A 122 -4.99 -11.11 -8.77
C HIS A 122 -6.07 -12.05 -8.22
N GLU A 123 -5.81 -12.69 -7.09
CA GLU A 123 -6.73 -13.56 -6.34
C GLU A 123 -8.02 -12.83 -5.94
N LEU A 124 -7.96 -11.50 -5.76
CA LEU A 124 -9.14 -10.69 -5.43
C LEU A 124 -10.06 -10.44 -6.63
N THR A 125 -9.63 -10.72 -7.86
CA THR A 125 -10.45 -10.46 -9.06
C THR A 125 -11.67 -11.38 -9.14
N ASP A 126 -11.59 -12.57 -8.54
CA ASP A 126 -12.70 -13.52 -8.46
C ASP A 126 -13.88 -13.01 -7.62
N LEU A 127 -13.64 -12.01 -6.75
CA LEU A 127 -14.69 -11.35 -5.96
C LEU A 127 -15.80 -10.76 -6.83
N SER A 128 -15.49 -10.37 -8.08
CA SER A 128 -16.48 -9.85 -9.02
C SER A 128 -17.55 -10.87 -9.42
N SER A 129 -17.23 -12.17 -9.33
CA SER A 129 -18.18 -13.27 -9.61
C SER A 129 -19.15 -13.50 -8.45
N THR A 130 -18.68 -13.31 -7.21
CA THR A 130 -19.46 -13.50 -5.99
C THR A 130 -20.29 -12.26 -5.64
N PHE A 131 -19.73 -11.06 -5.78
CA PHE A 131 -20.31 -9.82 -5.29
C PHE A 131 -20.80 -8.92 -6.42
N LYS A 132 -22.13 -8.77 -6.56
CA LYS A 132 -22.79 -8.06 -7.69
C LYS A 132 -22.34 -6.61 -7.94
N ARG A 133 -21.87 -5.90 -6.92
CA ARG A 133 -21.42 -4.49 -6.98
C ARG A 133 -19.91 -4.34 -7.13
N ILE A 134 -19.18 -5.44 -7.32
CA ILE A 134 -17.75 -5.43 -7.62
C ILE A 134 -17.58 -5.53 -9.13
N ARG A 135 -16.67 -4.75 -9.68
CA ARG A 135 -16.26 -4.81 -11.09
C ARG A 135 -14.76 -4.76 -11.16
N ASN A 136 -14.19 -5.57 -12.05
CA ASN A 136 -12.76 -5.56 -12.33
C ASN A 136 -12.46 -4.56 -13.44
N LEU A 137 -11.43 -3.76 -13.19
CA LEU A 137 -10.78 -2.89 -14.14
C LEU A 137 -9.30 -3.27 -14.17
N ASN A 138 -8.68 -3.12 -15.34
CA ASN A 138 -7.25 -3.23 -15.47
C ASN A 138 -6.69 -2.04 -16.27
N VAL A 139 -5.38 -1.82 -16.15
CA VAL A 139 -4.69 -0.91 -17.08
C VAL A 139 -4.30 -1.69 -18.33
N ALA A 140 -4.66 -1.17 -19.50
CA ALA A 140 -4.30 -1.75 -20.78
C ALA A 140 -2.77 -1.75 -20.98
N VAL A 141 -2.26 -2.93 -21.33
CA VAL A 141 -0.86 -3.20 -21.63
C VAL A 141 -0.77 -3.73 -23.06
N ARG A 142 0.23 -3.29 -23.82
CA ARG A 142 0.52 -3.81 -25.16
C ARG A 142 1.92 -4.42 -25.19
N GLU A 143 2.00 -5.68 -25.59
CA GLU A 143 3.26 -6.36 -25.88
C GLU A 143 3.66 -6.07 -27.34
N TRP A 144 4.91 -5.64 -27.57
CA TRP A 144 5.46 -5.37 -28.90
C TRP A 144 6.96 -5.65 -28.91
N ASN A 145 7.44 -6.52 -29.81
CA ASN A 145 8.87 -6.87 -29.94
C ASN A 145 9.56 -7.20 -28.59
N ASP A 146 8.92 -8.04 -27.76
CA ASP A 146 9.40 -8.40 -26.41
C ASP A 146 9.51 -7.23 -25.41
N GLU A 147 8.92 -6.07 -25.75
CA GLU A 147 8.73 -4.92 -24.87
C GLU A 147 7.28 -4.79 -24.43
N VAL A 148 7.09 -4.21 -23.24
CA VAL A 148 5.79 -3.99 -22.63
C VAL A 148 5.52 -2.49 -22.58
N ILE A 149 4.48 -2.05 -23.28
CA ILE A 149 4.07 -0.65 -23.37
C ILE A 149 2.82 -0.45 -22.51
N PHE A 150 2.92 0.41 -21.50
CA PHE A 150 1.78 0.83 -20.68
C PHE A 150 0.97 1.90 -21.41
N LEU A 151 -0.29 1.61 -21.74
CA LEU A 151 -1.14 2.53 -22.48
C LEU A 151 -1.82 3.58 -21.58
N HIS A 152 -1.63 3.49 -20.26
CA HIS A 152 -2.27 4.33 -19.24
C HIS A 152 -3.80 4.46 -19.41
N LYS A 153 -4.42 3.43 -19.99
CA LYS A 153 -5.85 3.39 -20.28
C LYS A 153 -6.51 2.36 -19.39
N ILE A 154 -7.50 2.78 -18.60
CA ILE A 154 -8.32 1.86 -17.82
C ILE A 154 -9.34 1.18 -18.73
N ILE A 155 -9.39 -0.16 -18.69
CA ILE A 155 -10.36 -0.98 -19.42
C ILE A 155 -11.05 -1.95 -18.46
N GLU A 156 -12.21 -2.47 -18.86
CA GLU A 156 -12.93 -3.47 -18.09
C GLU A 156 -12.25 -4.84 -18.17
N GLY A 157 -12.31 -5.59 -17.07
CA GLY A 157 -11.74 -6.93 -16.95
C GLY A 157 -10.68 -7.05 -15.87
N ALA A 158 -10.34 -8.29 -15.53
CA ALA A 158 -9.17 -8.62 -14.72
C ALA A 158 -7.92 -8.67 -15.61
N THR A 159 -6.74 -8.54 -15.03
CA THR A 159 -5.49 -8.95 -15.70
C THR A 159 -5.10 -10.34 -15.20
N ASP A 160 -4.72 -11.21 -16.12
CA ASP A 160 -4.29 -12.60 -15.89
C ASP A 160 -2.77 -12.74 -15.83
N LYS A 161 -2.03 -11.71 -16.29
CA LYS A 161 -0.55 -11.73 -16.37
C LYS A 161 0.11 -10.79 -15.37
N SER A 162 1.18 -11.29 -14.76
CA SER A 162 2.16 -10.51 -13.99
C SER A 162 3.33 -10.10 -14.88
N TYR A 163 3.60 -8.79 -14.97
CA TYR A 163 4.64 -8.25 -15.86
C TYR A 163 5.96 -7.91 -15.12
N GLY A 164 6.19 -8.50 -13.94
CA GLY A 164 7.34 -8.15 -13.07
C GLY A 164 8.69 -8.31 -13.75
N ILE A 165 8.93 -9.44 -14.42
CA ILE A 165 10.20 -9.71 -15.14
C ILE A 165 10.36 -8.74 -16.33
N HIS A 166 9.28 -8.38 -17.02
CA HIS A 166 9.32 -7.42 -18.12
C HIS A 166 9.67 -6.00 -17.62
N VAL A 167 9.10 -5.58 -16.50
CA VAL A 167 9.46 -4.30 -15.86
C VAL A 167 10.93 -4.29 -15.44
N ALA A 168 11.45 -5.40 -14.91
CA ALA A 168 12.87 -5.53 -14.59
C ALA A 168 13.77 -5.42 -15.83
N ARG A 169 13.34 -5.94 -16.99
CA ARG A 169 14.04 -5.75 -18.27
C ARG A 169 14.11 -4.29 -18.67
N LEU A 170 12.99 -3.56 -18.58
CA LEU A 170 12.95 -2.12 -18.86
C LEU A 170 13.85 -1.31 -17.90
N ALA A 171 14.00 -1.77 -16.66
CA ALA A 171 14.91 -1.18 -15.68
C ALA A 171 16.39 -1.51 -15.93
N GLY A 172 16.72 -2.32 -16.95
CA GLY A 172 18.09 -2.68 -17.29
C GLY A 172 18.68 -3.81 -16.43
N VAL A 173 17.85 -4.64 -15.79
CA VAL A 173 18.33 -5.82 -15.05
C VAL A 173 19.03 -6.78 -16.02
N PRO A 174 20.22 -7.33 -15.67
CA PRO A 174 20.99 -8.19 -16.56
C PRO A 174 20.21 -9.41 -17.08
N THR A 175 20.40 -9.76 -18.35
CA THR A 175 19.70 -10.87 -19.02
C THR A 175 19.85 -12.21 -18.29
N GLU A 176 21.01 -12.47 -17.69
CA GLU A 176 21.25 -13.69 -16.91
C GLU A 176 20.32 -13.78 -15.70
N VAL A 177 20.13 -12.66 -14.99
CA VAL A 177 19.21 -12.57 -13.84
C VAL A 177 17.77 -12.74 -14.30
N LEU A 178 17.37 -12.09 -15.40
CA LEU A 178 16.01 -12.21 -15.96
C LEU A 178 15.70 -13.65 -16.39
N THR A 179 16.66 -14.31 -17.04
CA THR A 179 16.53 -15.70 -17.49
C THR A 179 16.38 -16.63 -16.29
N ARG A 180 17.18 -16.41 -15.25
CA ARG A 180 17.05 -17.18 -13.99
C ARG A 180 15.71 -16.93 -13.31
N ALA A 181 15.27 -15.68 -13.20
CA ALA A 181 13.99 -15.32 -12.61
C ALA A 181 12.82 -15.97 -13.35
N ALA A 182 12.86 -15.99 -14.69
CA ALA A 182 11.84 -16.66 -15.51
C ALA A 182 11.80 -18.17 -15.26
N SER A 183 12.98 -18.82 -15.14
CA SER A 183 13.04 -20.26 -14.82
C SER A 183 12.46 -20.58 -13.43
N ILE A 184 12.72 -19.72 -12.44
CA ILE A 184 12.20 -19.89 -11.08
C ILE A 184 10.68 -19.69 -11.06
N LEU A 185 10.18 -18.66 -11.75
CA LEU A 185 8.74 -18.40 -11.84
C LEU A 185 7.99 -19.59 -12.45
N ALA A 186 8.50 -20.14 -13.56
CA ALA A 186 7.91 -21.32 -14.20
C ALA A 186 7.85 -22.53 -13.25
N GLN A 187 8.91 -22.77 -12.47
CA GLN A 187 8.93 -23.85 -11.47
C GLN A 187 7.92 -23.63 -10.34
N MET A 188 7.72 -22.38 -9.90
CA MET A 188 6.75 -22.06 -8.85
C MET A 188 5.31 -22.23 -9.36
N GLU A 189 5.02 -21.81 -10.60
CA GLU A 189 3.71 -21.98 -11.24
C GLU A 189 3.38 -23.46 -11.48
N GLU A 190 4.36 -24.26 -11.93
CA GLU A 190 4.20 -25.71 -12.11
C GLU A 190 3.88 -26.41 -10.78
N ARG A 191 4.66 -26.13 -9.73
CA ARG A 191 4.43 -26.69 -8.39
C ARG A 191 3.07 -26.29 -7.82
N GLN A 192 2.62 -25.06 -8.06
CA GLN A 192 1.31 -24.60 -7.62
C GLN A 192 0.19 -25.36 -8.35
N ASN A 193 0.34 -25.58 -9.66
CA ASN A 193 -0.62 -26.36 -10.45
C ASN A 193 -0.66 -27.83 -10.03
N GLU A 194 0.48 -28.45 -9.71
CA GLU A 194 0.54 -29.81 -9.17
C GLU A 194 -0.21 -29.96 -7.84
N LEU A 195 -0.01 -29.02 -6.91
CA LEU A 195 -0.70 -29.01 -5.61
C LEU A 195 -2.23 -28.86 -5.79
N LEU A 196 -2.66 -27.99 -6.71
CA LEU A 196 -4.07 -27.79 -7.03
C LEU A 196 -4.70 -29.06 -7.67
N ASN A 197 -3.94 -29.76 -8.51
CA ASN A 197 -4.39 -31.00 -9.16
C ASN A 197 -4.41 -32.20 -8.20
N ALA A 198 -3.44 -32.32 -7.30
CA ALA A 198 -3.43 -33.33 -6.25
C ALA A 198 -4.60 -33.19 -5.28
N GLY A 199 -4.97 -31.96 -4.92
CA GLY A 199 -6.16 -31.67 -4.11
C GLY A 199 -7.49 -32.00 -4.79
N ARG A 200 -7.55 -31.99 -6.13
CA ARG A 200 -8.72 -32.41 -6.92
C ARG A 200 -8.85 -33.93 -7.01
N LEU A 201 -7.74 -34.67 -7.15
CA LEU A 201 -7.77 -36.14 -7.16
C LEU A 201 -8.15 -36.72 -5.78
N GLY A 202 -7.72 -36.11 -4.67
CA GLY A 202 -8.08 -36.58 -3.32
C GLY A 202 -9.55 -36.39 -2.94
N ARG A 203 -10.32 -35.60 -3.71
CA ARG A 203 -11.75 -35.37 -3.49
C ARG A 203 -12.66 -36.31 -4.29
N GLN A 204 -12.12 -37.02 -5.28
CA GLN A 204 -12.86 -38.00 -6.08
C GLN A 204 -12.77 -39.44 -5.56
N THR A 205 -11.84 -39.73 -4.64
CA THR A 205 -11.68 -41.08 -4.05
C THR A 205 -12.41 -41.28 -2.71
N SER A 206 -13.17 -40.28 -2.25
CA SER A 206 -13.86 -40.28 -0.96
C SER A 206 -15.36 -40.02 -1.14
N GLY A 207 -15.96 -40.66 -2.13
CA GLY A 207 -17.41 -40.81 -2.25
C GLY A 207 -17.77 -42.21 -1.80
N ASP A 208 -18.13 -42.35 -0.52
CA ASP A 208 -19.11 -43.30 0.02
C ASP A 208 -18.89 -43.45 1.53
N SER A 209 -19.70 -42.73 2.32
CA SER A 209 -20.28 -43.12 3.62
C SER A 209 -20.78 -41.88 4.35
N GLU A 210 -22.09 -41.66 4.33
CA GLU A 210 -22.77 -40.84 5.33
C GLU A 210 -22.64 -41.50 6.71
N ASN A 211 -22.20 -40.76 7.73
CA ASN A 211 -22.95 -40.65 8.98
C ASN A 211 -22.38 -39.58 9.94
N GLN A 212 -23.32 -39.04 10.71
CA GLN A 212 -23.23 -38.02 11.75
C GLN A 212 -22.15 -38.27 12.81
N ALA A 213 -21.50 -37.20 13.26
CA ALA A 213 -21.15 -36.99 14.66
C ALA A 213 -20.89 -35.49 14.93
N GLU A 214 -21.70 -34.89 15.81
CA GLU A 214 -21.30 -33.75 16.65
C GLU A 214 -20.06 -34.14 17.48
N LEU A 215 -19.17 -33.18 17.79
CA LEU A 215 -18.50 -33.05 19.10
C LEU A 215 -17.55 -31.83 19.13
N ASP A 216 -17.91 -30.93 20.02
CA ASP A 216 -17.10 -30.28 21.07
C ASP A 216 -15.82 -29.48 20.76
N THR A 217 -16.00 -28.18 21.04
CA THR A 217 -15.16 -27.28 21.85
C THR A 217 -13.98 -27.87 22.61
N SER A 218 -12.81 -27.23 22.44
CA SER A 218 -11.89 -26.70 23.48
C SER A 218 -10.42 -26.77 23.01
N PHE A 219 -9.52 -26.12 23.76
CA PHE A 219 -8.07 -25.89 23.55
C PHE A 219 -7.72 -24.59 22.79
N ALA A 220 -6.94 -23.67 23.33
CA ALA A 220 -6.30 -23.56 24.65
C ALA A 220 -5.90 -22.09 24.89
N GLU A 221 -6.22 -21.56 26.07
CA GLU A 221 -5.66 -20.31 26.58
C GLU A 221 -4.21 -20.54 27.04
N GLY A 222 -3.30 -19.64 26.62
CA GLY A 222 -1.93 -19.51 27.13
C GLY A 222 -1.75 -18.16 27.87
N PRO A 223 -0.85 -18.07 28.85
CA PRO A 223 -1.05 -17.27 30.07
C PRO A 223 -0.79 -15.77 29.91
N ARG A 224 -1.67 -14.97 30.53
CA ARG A 224 -1.48 -13.53 30.79
C ARG A 224 -0.70 -13.33 32.09
N ALA A 225 0.39 -12.56 32.04
CA ALA A 225 1.05 -12.01 33.22
C ALA A 225 0.59 -10.54 33.45
N PRO A 226 0.46 -10.08 34.71
CA PRO A 226 -0.24 -8.84 35.03
C PRO A 226 0.67 -7.59 34.94
N LEU A 227 0.14 -6.52 34.34
CA LEU A 227 0.68 -5.16 34.43
C LEU A 227 0.24 -4.53 35.77
N LYS A 228 1.21 -4.14 36.60
CA LYS A 228 0.99 -3.27 37.76
C LYS A 228 1.07 -1.80 37.34
N ALA A 229 0.10 -1.03 37.81
CA ALA A 229 0.09 0.43 37.78
C ALA A 229 1.09 1.02 38.78
N LEU A 230 1.60 2.23 38.50
CA LEU A 230 2.09 3.20 39.48
C LEU A 230 2.10 4.60 38.84
N ASP A 231 1.37 5.51 39.49
CA ASP A 231 1.35 6.96 39.30
C ASP A 231 2.66 7.62 39.74
N SER A 232 2.98 8.80 39.19
CA SER A 232 3.00 10.11 39.90
C SER A 232 4.04 11.11 39.35
N ASP A 233 3.53 12.32 39.12
CA ASP A 233 4.10 13.67 38.92
C ASP A 233 5.58 14.00 39.24
N GLN A 234 6.15 14.94 38.45
CA GLN A 234 6.65 16.30 38.82
C GLN A 234 7.89 16.72 37.98
N VAL A 235 7.85 17.76 37.10
CA VAL A 235 8.01 19.24 37.28
C VAL A 235 9.43 19.78 36.91
N LEU A 236 9.46 21.03 36.41
CA LEU A 236 10.53 22.03 36.11
C LEU A 236 11.00 22.14 34.64
N GLN A 237 10.57 23.13 33.84
CA GLN A 237 10.79 24.61 33.82
C GLN A 237 12.20 25.09 33.42
N SER A 238 12.31 25.86 32.32
CA SER A 238 12.71 27.31 32.27
C SER A 238 13.08 27.75 30.83
N LYS A 239 12.40 28.79 30.28
CA LYS A 239 12.84 30.20 29.98
C LYS A 239 13.88 30.33 28.82
N GLY A 240 13.81 31.22 27.82
CA GLY A 240 12.96 32.37 27.45
C GLY A 240 13.82 33.48 26.75
N ARG A 241 13.20 34.25 25.82
CA ARG A 241 13.56 35.58 25.23
C ARG A 241 14.21 35.70 23.82
N ASP A 242 13.39 36.08 22.83
CA ASP A 242 13.20 37.41 22.17
C ASP A 242 14.35 38.42 21.84
N VAL A 243 14.44 38.74 20.53
CA VAL A 243 14.38 40.08 19.84
C VAL A 243 15.67 40.83 19.32
N GLN A 244 15.63 41.13 18.00
CA GLN A 244 16.15 42.26 17.15
C GLN A 244 17.62 42.41 16.61
N PHE A 245 17.73 42.33 15.26
CA PHE A 245 18.41 43.18 14.23
C PHE A 245 19.87 43.74 14.42
N LEU A 246 20.80 43.41 13.49
CA LEU A 246 21.44 44.30 12.47
C LEU A 246 22.75 43.73 11.83
N LEU A 247 22.84 43.87 10.49
CA LEU A 247 24.00 44.25 9.65
C LEU A 247 25.43 43.78 10.01
N PHE A 248 25.88 42.61 9.53
CA PHE A 248 27.27 42.34 9.09
C PHE A 248 27.26 41.12 8.15
N ASP A 249 28.01 41.16 7.05
CA ASP A 249 28.23 40.03 6.14
C ASP A 249 29.25 39.07 6.78
N PRO A 250 28.88 37.84 7.18
CA PRO A 250 29.84 36.90 7.76
C PRO A 250 30.28 35.89 6.70
N HIS A 251 31.58 35.71 6.55
CA HIS A 251 32.14 34.55 5.86
C HIS A 251 31.38 33.27 6.29
N ASP A 252 30.86 32.52 5.31
CA ASP A 252 30.13 31.27 5.54
C ASP A 252 30.92 30.41 6.54
N PRO A 253 30.32 30.00 7.69
CA PRO A 253 30.97 29.11 8.63
C PRO A 253 31.48 27.86 7.90
N PRO A 254 32.63 27.30 8.29
CA PRO A 254 33.23 26.14 7.61
C PRO A 254 32.28 24.94 7.50
N VAL A 255 31.27 24.86 8.39
CA VAL A 255 30.19 23.85 8.33
C VAL A 255 29.25 24.05 7.13
N ILE A 256 28.95 25.29 6.74
CA ILE A 256 28.12 25.58 5.55
C ILE A 256 28.83 25.13 4.27
N GLU A 257 30.15 25.27 4.22
CA GLU A 257 30.93 24.81 3.07
C GLU A 257 30.99 23.28 2.99
N GLU A 258 31.13 22.57 4.11
CA GLU A 258 31.06 21.11 4.14
C GLU A 258 29.66 20.59 3.77
N LEU A 259 28.60 21.25 4.23
CA LEU A 259 27.21 20.93 3.86
C LEU A 259 26.97 21.05 2.35
N ARG A 260 27.51 22.08 1.68
CA ARG A 260 27.37 22.25 0.23
C ARG A 260 28.09 21.16 -0.58
N LYS A 261 29.15 20.56 -0.02
CA LYS A 261 29.95 19.52 -0.70
C LYS A 261 29.47 18.11 -0.39
N LEU A 262 28.56 17.94 0.56
CA LEU A 262 28.08 16.61 0.98
C LEU A 262 27.10 16.03 -0.04
N ASN A 263 27.36 14.79 -0.48
CA ASN A 263 26.44 14.05 -1.34
C ASN A 263 25.54 13.13 -0.51
N VAL A 264 24.31 13.61 -0.25
CA VAL A 264 23.31 12.97 0.61
C VAL A 264 22.93 11.56 0.14
N GLU A 265 23.02 11.27 -1.16
CA GLU A 265 22.62 9.96 -1.71
C GLU A 265 23.64 8.85 -1.44
N ARG A 266 24.88 9.21 -1.07
CA ARG A 266 25.97 8.25 -0.85
C ARG A 266 26.43 8.17 0.60
N THR A 267 25.97 9.07 1.45
CA THR A 267 26.32 9.08 2.87
C THR A 267 25.47 8.07 3.64
N THR A 268 26.11 7.12 4.32
CA THR A 268 25.40 6.16 5.17
C THR A 268 24.87 6.85 6.45
N PRO A 269 23.82 6.31 7.11
CA PRO A 269 23.27 6.92 8.32
C PRO A 269 24.28 7.09 9.46
N PHE A 270 25.26 6.19 9.56
CA PHE A 270 26.32 6.27 10.57
C PHE A 270 27.32 7.39 10.27
N GLU A 271 27.76 7.51 9.02
CA GLU A 271 28.63 8.60 8.57
C GLU A 271 27.94 9.96 8.74
N ALA A 272 26.63 10.04 8.48
CA ALA A 272 25.85 11.25 8.72
C ALA A 272 25.85 11.65 10.21
N LEU A 273 25.70 10.69 11.13
CA LEU A 273 25.79 10.94 12.57
C LEU A 273 27.20 11.38 13.01
N GLN A 274 28.25 10.82 12.42
CA GLN A 274 29.63 11.23 12.68
C GLN A 274 29.91 12.66 12.18
N LEU A 275 29.42 13.02 10.99
CA LEU A 275 29.51 14.37 10.45
C LEU A 275 28.76 15.37 11.33
N LEU A 276 27.56 15.01 11.82
CA LEU A 276 26.80 15.85 12.75
C LEU A 276 27.53 16.05 14.09
N ALA A 277 28.16 15.01 14.63
CA ALA A 277 28.99 15.13 15.84
C ALA A 277 30.20 16.05 15.60
N LYS A 278 30.89 15.88 14.48
CA LYS A 278 32.02 16.73 14.06
C LYS A 278 31.59 18.18 13.88
N TRP A 279 30.47 18.45 13.21
CA TRP A 279 29.97 19.81 13.03
C TRP A 279 29.55 20.44 14.35
N LYS A 280 28.98 19.65 15.27
CA LYS A 280 28.67 20.10 16.63
C LYS A 280 29.92 20.51 17.41
N GLU A 281 31.04 19.83 17.22
CA GLU A 281 32.34 20.23 17.79
C GLU A 281 32.93 21.46 17.10
N MET A 282 32.82 21.55 15.77
CA MET A 282 33.29 22.71 14.99
C MET A 282 32.51 23.99 15.30
N ILE A 283 31.30 23.86 15.84
CA ILE A 283 30.42 24.96 16.25
C ILE A 283 30.55 25.24 17.78
N GLY A 284 31.41 24.53 18.53
CA GLY A 284 31.44 24.55 19.99
C GLY A 284 31.78 25.91 20.67
N GLU A 285 30.86 26.34 21.54
CA GLU A 285 30.67 27.64 22.26
C GLU A 285 30.11 28.83 21.44
#